data_AF-A0A559QLN7-F1
#
_entry.id   AF-A0A559QLN7-F1
#
_cell.length_a   1.000
_cell.length_b   1.000
_cell.length_c   1.000
_cell.angle_alpha   90.00
_cell.angle_beta   90.00
_cell.angle_gamma   90.00
#
_symmetry.space_group_name_H-M   'P 1'
#
loop_
_entity.id
_entity.type
_entity.pdbx_description
1 polymer ?
#
loop_
_entity_poly.entity_id
_entity_poly.type
_entity_poly.pdbx_seq_one_letter_code
_entity_poly.pdbx_strand_id
1 'polypeptide(L)'
;MEKVKIRKMLIEAIVEVSPFSAAILQDADEKLTKETYLVDLGINSIDYAHIATILLEKLDISLPLDVFTKTNNVSDVVELFYSLSEQNSAFVH
;
A
#
# COMPACT_ATOMS: atom_id res chain seq x y z
N MET A 1 0.57 -7.01 -13.46
CA MET A 1 -0.39 -7.02 -12.30
C MET A 1 -1.41 -5.90 -12.49
N GLU A 2 -2.64 -5.93 -11.98
CA GLU A 2 -3.57 -4.77 -12.12
C GLU A 2 -3.50 -3.81 -10.91
N LYS A 3 -3.47 -2.49 -11.15
CA LYS A 3 -3.45 -1.45 -10.08
C LYS A 3 -4.61 -1.59 -9.08
N VAL A 4 -5.77 -2.03 -9.55
CA VAL A 4 -6.95 -2.30 -8.71
C VAL A 4 -6.66 -3.38 -7.66
N LYS A 5 -5.91 -4.42 -8.02
CA LYS A 5 -5.53 -5.51 -7.11
C LYS A 5 -4.55 -5.01 -6.04
N ILE A 6 -3.57 -4.19 -6.43
CA ILE A 6 -2.62 -3.57 -5.49
C ILE A 6 -3.34 -2.64 -4.52
N ARG A 7 -4.27 -1.82 -5.01
CA ARG A 7 -5.11 -0.96 -4.16
C ARG A 7 -5.90 -1.78 -3.16
N LYS A 8 -6.51 -2.90 -3.57
CA LYS A 8 -7.22 -3.80 -2.67
C LYS A 8 -6.29 -4.40 -1.60
N MET A 9 -5.11 -4.87 -1.99
CA MET A 9 -4.11 -5.39 -1.04
C MET A 9 -3.65 -4.33 -0.03
N LEU A 10 -3.47 -3.09 -0.49
CA LEU A 10 -3.12 -1.96 0.37
C LEU A 10 -4.23 -1.68 1.39
N ILE A 11 -5.49 -1.69 0.97
CA ILE A 11 -6.64 -1.53 1.87
C ILE A 11 -6.66 -2.64 2.93
N GLU A 12 -6.51 -3.89 2.51
CA GLU A 12 -6.46 -5.04 3.41
C GLU A 12 -5.32 -4.90 4.43
N ALA A 13 -4.13 -4.52 3.98
CA ALA A 13 -2.98 -4.31 4.85
C ALA A 13 -3.20 -3.15 5.85
N ILE A 14 -3.84 -2.05 5.43
CA ILE A 14 -4.18 -0.93 6.32
C ILE A 14 -5.17 -1.38 7.40
N VAL A 15 -6.22 -2.13 7.01
CA VAL A 15 -7.24 -2.65 7.93
C VAL A 15 -6.64 -3.63 8.93
N GLU A 16 -5.67 -4.44 8.49
CA GLU A 16 -4.96 -5.41 9.34
C GLU A 16 -4.08 -4.72 10.38
N VAL A 17 -3.35 -3.68 9.99
CA VAL A 17 -2.39 -3.00 10.85
C VAL A 17 -3.05 -1.96 11.76
N SER A 18 -4.11 -1.29 11.29
CA SER A 18 -4.80 -0.25 12.04
C SER A 18 -6.30 -0.55 12.19
N PRO A 19 -6.73 -1.08 13.35
CA PRO A 19 -8.15 -1.27 13.66
C PRO A 19 -8.95 0.04 13.62
N PHE A 20 -8.29 1.17 13.89
CA PHE A 20 -8.90 2.50 13.81
C PHE A 20 -9.18 2.91 12.37
N SER A 21 -8.25 2.63 11.46
CA SER A 21 -8.44 2.88 10.03
C SER A 21 -9.53 1.99 9.45
N ALA A 22 -9.72 0.77 9.98
CA ALA A 22 -10.80 -0.12 9.56
C ALA A 22 -12.20 0.49 9.75
N ALA A 23 -12.41 1.29 10.80
CA ALA A 23 -13.67 2.01 11.01
C ALA A 23 -13.90 3.14 9.99
N ILE A 24 -12.82 3.81 9.56
CA ILE A 24 -12.84 4.84 8.52
C ILE A 24 -13.06 4.21 7.13
N LEU A 25 -12.53 2.99 6.96
CA LEU A 25 -12.47 2.22 5.72
C LEU A 25 -13.58 1.16 5.58
N GLN A 26 -14.61 1.17 6.43
CA GLN A 26 -15.76 0.26 6.28
C GLN A 26 -16.47 0.39 4.91
N ASP A 27 -16.30 1.54 4.23
CA ASP A 27 -16.68 1.82 2.82
C ASP A 27 -15.45 2.23 1.96
N ALA A 28 -14.30 1.59 2.18
CA ALA A 28 -12.99 2.00 1.66
C ALA A 28 -12.93 2.27 0.15
N ASP A 29 -13.69 1.50 -0.64
CA ASP A 29 -13.54 1.54 -2.10
C ASP A 29 -14.00 2.88 -2.69
N GLU A 30 -14.99 3.53 -2.05
CA GLU A 30 -15.47 4.87 -2.42
C GLU A 30 -14.69 6.02 -1.75
N LYS A 31 -14.13 5.81 -0.55
CA LYS A 31 -13.49 6.88 0.24
C LYS A 31 -12.00 7.07 0.00
N LEU A 32 -11.28 6.06 -0.48
CA LEU A 32 -9.86 6.19 -0.84
C LEU A 32 -9.72 6.86 -2.19
N THR A 33 -9.73 8.19 -2.18
CA THR A 33 -9.45 8.99 -3.37
C THR A 33 -7.95 9.00 -3.66
N LYS A 34 -7.57 9.49 -4.84
CA LYS A 34 -6.16 9.70 -5.20
C LYS A 34 -5.47 10.75 -4.31
N GLU A 35 -6.22 11.51 -3.52
CA GLU A 35 -5.70 12.59 -2.69
C GLU A 35 -5.59 12.18 -1.22
N THR A 36 -6.04 10.97 -0.86
CA THR A 36 -5.99 10.47 0.52
C THR A 36 -4.55 10.17 0.93
N TYR A 37 -4.09 10.81 2.02
CA TYR A 37 -2.82 10.48 2.65
C TYR A 37 -3.03 9.45 3.76
N LEU A 38 -2.00 8.62 3.99
CA LEU A 38 -2.06 7.58 5.01
C LEU A 38 -2.16 8.17 6.42
N VAL A 39 -1.54 9.32 6.65
CA VAL A 39 -1.65 10.05 7.92
C VAL A 39 -3.08 10.50 8.23
N ASP A 40 -3.89 10.80 7.20
CA ASP A 40 -5.31 11.16 7.37
C ASP A 40 -6.15 9.98 7.84
N LEU A 41 -5.65 8.76 7.59
CA LEU A 41 -6.24 7.51 8.07
C LEU A 41 -5.74 7.12 9.46
N GLY A 42 -4.90 7.95 10.09
CA GLY A 42 -4.30 7.69 11.40
C GLY A 42 -3.07 6.78 11.36
N ILE A 43 -2.50 6.54 10.18
CA ILE A 43 -1.33 5.65 10.01
C ILE A 43 -0.06 6.41 10.36
N ASN A 44 0.70 5.86 11.31
CA ASN A 44 2.00 6.41 11.70
C ASN A 44 3.15 5.65 11.01
N SER A 45 4.39 6.04 11.29
CA SER A 45 5.58 5.45 10.66
C SER A 45 5.79 3.95 10.95
N ILE A 46 5.32 3.46 12.09
CA ILE A 46 5.39 2.04 12.46
C ILE A 46 4.37 1.25 11.65
N ASP A 47 3.13 1.75 11.61
CA ASP A 47 2.05 1.14 10.85
C ASP A 47 2.42 1.09 9.37
N TYR A 48 2.99 2.18 8.86
CA TYR A 48 3.44 2.29 7.48
C TYR A 48 4.49 1.24 7.11
N ALA A 49 5.49 1.04 7.99
CA ALA A 49 6.50 0.01 7.78
C ALA A 49 5.89 -1.40 7.75
N HIS A 50 4.93 -1.70 8.62
CA HIS A 50 4.21 -2.97 8.60
C HIS A 50 3.37 -3.16 7.32
N ILE A 51 2.64 -2.13 6.88
CA ILE A 51 1.87 -2.18 5.63
C ILE A 51 2.78 -2.46 4.44
N ALA A 52 3.92 -1.77 4.36
CA ALA A 52 4.90 -1.99 3.30
C ALA A 52 5.44 -3.43 3.33
N THR A 53 5.80 -3.96 4.51
CA THR A 53 6.25 -5.36 4.65
C THR A 53 5.19 -6.36 4.16
N ILE A 54 3.93 -6.19 4.57
CA ILE A 54 2.83 -7.06 4.12
C ILE A 54 2.68 -7.03 2.61
N LEU A 55 2.79 -5.85 1.99
CA LEU A 55 2.67 -5.71 0.54
C LEU A 55 3.87 -6.31 -0.21
N LEU A 56 5.09 -6.15 0.31
CA LEU A 56 6.29 -6.77 -0.24
C LEU A 56 6.18 -8.30 -0.21
N GLU A 57 5.74 -8.87 0.92
CA GLU A 57 5.50 -10.31 1.05
C GLU A 57 4.40 -10.80 0.12
N LYS A 58 3.24 -10.12 0.06
CA LYS A 58 2.11 -10.50 -0.80
C LYS A 58 2.44 -10.40 -2.29
N LEU A 59 3.36 -9.52 -2.67
CA LEU A 59 3.77 -9.30 -4.06
C LEU A 59 5.05 -10.03 -4.44
N ASP A 60 5.69 -10.73 -3.50
CA ASP A 60 7.00 -11.38 -3.67
C ASP A 60 8.06 -10.42 -4.22
N ILE A 61 8.08 -9.19 -3.67
CA ILE A 61 9.01 -8.12 -4.04
C ILE A 61 10.00 -7.94 -2.89
N SER A 62 11.30 -7.85 -3.21
CA SER A 62 12.34 -7.55 -2.22
C SER A 62 12.93 -6.17 -2.48
N LEU A 63 12.56 -5.20 -1.65
CA LEU A 63 13.06 -3.82 -1.72
C LEU A 63 13.30 -3.24 -0.34
N PRO A 64 14.22 -2.27 -0.21
CA PRO A 64 14.45 -1.65 1.07
C PRO A 64 13.30 -0.68 1.42
N LEU A 65 12.90 -0.73 2.69
CA LEU A 65 11.79 0.02 3.28
C LEU A 65 11.95 1.55 3.13
N ASP A 66 13.16 2.05 2.96
CA ASP A 66 13.45 3.48 2.79
C ASP A 66 12.83 4.05 1.50
N VAL A 67 12.68 3.23 0.45
CA VAL A 67 12.01 3.59 -0.80
C VAL A 67 10.52 3.84 -0.54
N PHE A 68 9.91 3.09 0.37
CA PHE A 68 8.50 3.26 0.74
C PHE A 68 8.27 4.55 1.50
N THR A 69 9.14 4.92 2.44
CA THR A 69 8.93 6.13 3.28
C THR A 69 8.91 7.45 2.51
N LYS A 70 9.21 7.43 1.21
CA LYS A 70 9.21 8.60 0.32
C LYS A 70 7.83 8.92 -0.25
N THR A 71 6.85 8.03 -0.11
CA THR A 71 5.48 8.22 -0.58
C THR A 71 4.51 8.13 0.60
N ASN A 72 3.61 9.11 0.73
CA ASN A 72 2.62 9.16 1.81
C ASN A 72 1.17 9.19 1.30
N ASN A 73 1.00 9.30 -0.02
CA ASN A 73 -0.29 9.29 -0.69
C ASN A 73 -0.62 7.87 -1.19
N VAL A 74 -1.88 7.46 -1.04
CA VAL A 74 -2.35 6.12 -1.44
C VAL A 74 -2.11 5.83 -2.93
N SER A 75 -2.34 6.80 -3.81
CA SER A 75 -2.10 6.66 -5.25
C SER A 75 -0.62 6.45 -5.56
N ASP A 76 0.26 7.20 -4.91
CA ASP A 76 1.71 7.07 -5.11
C ASP A 76 2.23 5.73 -4.61
N VAL A 77 1.69 5.22 -3.50
CA VAL A 77 2.01 3.89 -2.99
C VAL A 77 1.56 2.82 -3.98
N VAL A 78 0.33 2.92 -4.52
CA VAL A 78 -0.16 1.98 -5.54
C VAL A 78 0.70 2.03 -6.81
N GLU A 79 1.10 3.23 -7.27
CA GLU A 79 1.93 3.40 -8.45
C GLU A 79 3.34 2.82 -8.25
N LEU A 80 3.92 3.03 -7.06
CA LEU A 80 5.21 2.47 -6.68
C LEU A 80 5.15 0.94 -6.76
N PHE A 81 4.22 0.30 -6.05
CA PHE A 81 4.09 -1.16 -6.07
C PHE A 81 3.74 -1.72 -7.46
N TYR A 82 2.95 -0.99 -8.25
CA TYR A 82 2.65 -1.38 -9.63
C TYR A 82 3.93 -1.41 -10.47
N SER A 83 4.69 -0.30 -10.46
CA SER A 83 5.94 -0.18 -11.20
C SER A 83 6.96 -1.26 -10.80
N LEU A 84 7.03 -1.58 -9.50
CA LEU A 84 7.91 -2.62 -8.97
C LEU A 84 7.45 -4.03 -9.37
N SER A 85 6.14 -4.29 -9.37
CA SER A 85 5.59 -5.58 -9.79
C SER A 85 5.83 -5.85 -11.29
N GLU A 86 5.79 -4.81 -12.12
CA GLU A 86 6.09 -4.91 -13.56
C GLU A 86 7.59 -5.13 -13.79
N GLN A 87 8.45 -4.46 -13.04
CA GLN A 87 9.91 -4.71 -13.09
C GLN A 87 10.26 -6.12 -12.64
N ASN A 88 9.69 -6.61 -11.54
CA ASN A 88 9.92 -7.98 -11.07
C ASN A 88 9.45 -9.01 -12.10
N SER A 89 8.29 -8.78 -12.73
CA SER A 89 7.78 -9.64 -13.82
C SER A 89 8.69 -9.64 -15.05
N ALA A 90 9.42 -8.55 -15.32
CA ALA A 90 10.37 -8.46 -16.43
C ALA A 90 11.71 -9.18 -16.17
N PHE A 91 12.06 -9.45 -14.91
CA PHE A 91 13.27 -10.20 -14.55
C PHE A 91 13.07 -11.72 -14.47
N VAL A 92 11.82 -12.21 -14.50
CA VAL A 92 11.47 -13.64 -14.40
C VAL A 92 11.30 -14.30 -15.78
N HIS A 93 11.65 -13.61 -16.88
CA HIS A 93 11.63 -14.16 -18.24
C HIS A 93 13.00 -14.22 -18.91
#